data_AF-A0A075I2S9-F1
#
_entry.id   AF-A0A075I2S9-F1
#
_cell.length_a   1.000
_cell.length_b   1.000
_cell.length_c   1.000
_cell.angle_alpha   90.00
_cell.angle_beta   90.00
_cell.angle_gamma   90.00
#
_symmetry.space_group_name_H-M   'P 1'
#
loop_
_entity.id
_entity.type
_entity.pdbx_description
1 polymer ?
#
loop_
_entity_poly.entity_id
_entity_poly.type
_entity_poly.pdbx_seq_one_letter_code
_entity_poly.pdbx_strand_id
1 'polypeptide(L)' 'MVFALNKSELLDDDEILDIVDYLELKESKKWIDISAVTGKNMNKLEKIIGNIFQNDISQNSDEVGVKTYGN' A
#
# COMPACT_ATOMS: atom_id res chain seq x y z
N MET A 1 4.30 3.78 -3.24
CA MET A 1 3.67 4.55 -2.15
C MET A 1 2.20 4.19 -2.07
N VAL A 2 1.68 3.95 -0.85
CA VAL A 2 0.27 3.64 -0.57
C VAL A 2 -0.20 4.59 0.52
N PHE A 3 -1.41 5.13 0.36
CA PHE A 3 -2.03 6.04 1.32
C PHE A 3 -3.02 5.32 2.23
N ALA A 4 -2.81 5.41 3.54
CA ALA A 4 -3.76 4.92 4.52
C ALA A 4 -4.60 6.09 5.06
N LEU A 5 -5.86 6.16 4.66
CA LEU A 5 -6.80 7.20 5.08
C LEU A 5 -7.38 6.81 6.45
N ASN A 6 -6.77 7.32 7.52
CA ASN A 6 -7.16 7.00 8.88
C ASN A 6 -8.42 7.77 9.32
N LYS A 7 -9.07 7.27 10.38
CA LYS A 7 -10.32 7.77 10.97
C LYS A 7 -11.57 7.53 10.12
N SER A 8 -11.54 6.52 9.25
CA SER A 8 -12.70 6.17 8.41
C SER A 8 -13.91 5.61 9.17
N GLU A 9 -13.82 5.44 10.49
CA GLU A 9 -14.98 5.18 11.35
C GLU A 9 -15.88 6.43 11.55
N LEU A 10 -15.38 7.62 11.20
CA LEU A 10 -16.09 8.88 11.32
C LEU A 10 -16.73 9.34 10.01
N LEU A 11 -16.51 8.60 8.92
CA LEU A 11 -16.86 8.99 7.57
C LEU A 11 -17.70 7.90 6.92
N ASP A 12 -18.65 8.30 6.10
CA ASP A 12 -19.32 7.38 5.19
C ASP A 12 -18.52 7.14 3.89
N ASP A 13 -19.01 6.23 3.06
CA ASP A 13 -18.32 5.84 1.83
C ASP A 13 -18.22 6.99 0.82
N ASP A 14 -19.21 7.88 0.77
CA ASP A 14 -19.23 9.02 -0.16
C ASP A 14 -18.20 10.08 0.28
N GLU A 15 -18.13 10.39 1.58
CA GLU A 15 -17.11 11.30 2.15
C GLU A 15 -15.69 10.77 1.93
N ILE A 16 -15.47 9.46 2.04
CA ILE A 16 -14.18 8.83 1.72
C ILE A 16 -13.84 9.01 0.24
N LEU A 17 -14.81 8.82 -0.66
CA LEU A 17 -14.60 8.99 -2.10
C LEU A 17 -14.29 10.45 -2.47
N ASP A 18 -14.89 11.41 -1.79
CA ASP A 18 -14.61 12.84 -1.96
C ASP A 18 -13.18 13.19 -1.52
N ILE A 19 -12.71 12.64 -0.40
CA ILE A 19 -11.31 12.80 0.05
C ILE A 19 -10.34 12.19 -0.98
N VAL A 20 -10.68 11.01 -1.50
CA VAL A 20 -9.86 10.32 -2.51
C VAL A 20 -9.81 11.13 -3.81
N ASP A 21 -10.91 11.77 -4.19
CA ASP A 21 -10.97 12.66 -5.35
C ASP A 21 -10.14 13.93 -5.12
N TYR A 22 -10.33 14.58 -3.97
CA TYR A 22 -9.62 15.81 -3.59
C TYR A 22 -8.10 15.62 -3.51
N LEU A 23 -7.66 14.45 -3.06
CA LEU A 23 -6.24 14.08 -3.02
C LEU A 23 -5.72 13.54 -4.37
N GLU A 24 -6.55 13.53 -5.41
CA GLU A 24 -6.24 13.02 -6.75
C GLU A 24 -5.79 11.53 -6.74
N LEU A 25 -6.31 10.76 -5.78
CA LEU A 25 -5.94 9.37 -5.57
C LEU A 25 -6.82 8.37 -6.33
N LYS A 26 -7.96 8.80 -6.89
CA LYS A 26 -8.91 7.94 -7.62
C LYS A 26 -8.23 7.12 -8.72
N GLU A 27 -7.37 7.75 -9.52
CA GLU A 27 -6.71 7.08 -10.65
C GLU A 27 -5.63 6.08 -10.20
N SER A 28 -4.94 6.40 -9.09
CA SER A 28 -3.84 5.59 -8.60
C SER A 28 -4.28 4.24 -8.02
N LYS A 29 -5.50 4.17 -7.46
CA LYS A 29 -6.00 3.05 -6.62
C LYS A 29 -5.04 2.62 -5.49
N LYS A 30 -4.04 3.45 -5.16
CA LYS A 30 -3.01 3.17 -4.15
C LYS A 30 -3.39 3.78 -2.81
N TRP A 31 -4.62 3.56 -2.38
CA TRP A 31 -5.12 4.03 -1.10
C TRP A 31 -6.00 2.97 -0.43
N ILE A 32 -6.15 3.09 0.88
CA ILE A 32 -7.02 2.24 1.68
C ILE A 32 -7.58 3.07 2.83
N ASP A 33 -8.89 2.99 3.05
CA ASP A 33 -9.51 3.54 4.24
C ASP A 33 -9.22 2.63 5.44
N ILE A 34 -8.78 3.19 6.56
CA ILE A 34 -8.51 2.43 7.77
C ILE A 34 -9.11 3.11 8.98
N SER A 35 -9.23 2.35 10.06
CA SER A 35 -9.46 2.89 11.38
C SER A 35 -8.46 2.26 12.33
N ALA A 36 -7.47 3.04 12.77
CA ALA A 36 -6.52 2.56 13.76
C ALA A 36 -7.19 2.28 15.12
N VAL A 37 -8.32 2.93 15.40
CA VAL A 37 -9.08 2.78 16.66
C VAL A 37 -9.94 1.53 16.64
N THR A 38 -10.65 1.26 15.55
CA THR A 38 -11.56 0.10 15.46
C THR A 38 -10.90 -1.14 14.85
N GLY A 39 -9.73 -0.98 14.22
CA GLY A 39 -9.06 -2.03 13.46
C GLY A 39 -9.59 -2.22 12.04
N LYS A 40 -10.52 -1.37 11.57
CA LYS A 40 -11.05 -1.43 10.19
C LYS A 40 -9.88 -1.46 9.20
N ASN A 41 -9.90 -2.48 8.33
CA ASN A 41 -8.96 -2.70 7.22
C ASN A 41 -7.46 -2.84 7.59
N MET A 42 -7.09 -2.95 8.87
CA MET A 42 -5.69 -3.09 9.29
C MET A 42 -5.01 -4.34 8.70
N ASN A 43 -5.70 -5.49 8.71
CA ASN A 43 -5.19 -6.74 8.09
C ASN A 43 -4.95 -6.59 6.58
N LYS A 44 -5.72 -5.74 5.89
CA LYS A 44 -5.52 -5.48 4.46
C LYS A 44 -4.31 -4.58 4.25
N LEU A 45 -4.14 -3.56 5.10
CA LEU A 45 -2.96 -2.69 5.08
C LEU A 45 -1.67 -3.50 5.31
N GLU A 46 -1.65 -4.39 6.31
CA GLU A 46 -0.51 -5.29 6.58
C GLU A 46 -0.14 -6.14 5.36
N LYS A 47 -1.13 -6.72 4.69
CA LYS A 47 -0.91 -7.50 3.45
C LYS A 47 -0.34 -6.65 2.32
N ILE A 48 -0.86 -5.43 2.12
CA ILE A 48 -0.36 -4.51 1.10
C ILE A 48 1.11 -4.18 1.37
N ILE A 49 1.45 -3.85 2.61
CA ILE A 49 2.83 -3.55 3.02
C ILE A 49 3.73 -4.78 2.82
N GLY A 50 3.28 -5.97 3.26
CA GLY A 50 4.03 -7.21 3.08
C GLY A 50 4.33 -7.52 1.61
N ASN A 51 3.34 -7.32 0.72
CA ASN A 51 3.53 -7.52 -0.72
C ASN A 51 4.53 -6.53 -1.33
N ILE A 52 4.53 -5.27 -0.88
CA ILE A 52 5.50 -4.26 -1.34
C ILE A 52 6.92 -4.71 -1.00
N PHE A 53 7.17 -5.10 0.25
CA PHE A 53 8.51 -5.57 0.67
C PHE A 53 8.94 -6.87 -0.03
N GLN A 54 8.03 -7.83 -0.25
CA GLN A 54 8.35 -9.06 -0.99
C GLN A 54 8.73 -8.77 -2.45
N ASN A 55 8.00 -7.87 -3.11
CA ASN A 55 8.31 -7.46 -4.47
C ASN A 55 9.67 -6.75 -4.55
N ASP A 56 10.00 -5.89 -3.58
CA ASP A 56 11.32 -5.24 -3.52
C ASP A 56 12.46 -6.26 -3.34
N ILE A 57 12.28 -7.28 -2.51
CA ILE A 57 13.28 -8.36 -2.34
C ILE A 57 13.49 -9.12 -3.65
N SER A 58 12.40 -9.47 -4.36
CA SER A 58 12.47 -10.19 -5.64
C SER A 58 13.18 -9.40 -6.73
N GLN A 59 13.00 -8.07 -6.79
CA GLN A 59 13.68 -7.22 -7.77
C GLN A 59 15.19 -7.12 -7.49
N ASN A 60 15.59 -7.12 -6.21
CA ASN A 60 17.00 -7.06 -5.83
C ASN A 60 17.75 -8.40 -6.03
N SER A 61 17.05 -9.54 -5.99
CA SER A 61 17.69 -10.85 -6.24
C SER A 61 18.04 -11.08 -7.71
N ASP A 62 17.36 -10.42 -8.64
CA ASP A 62 17.65 -10.52 -10.08
C ASP A 62 18.84 -9.63 -10.49
N GLU A 63 19.17 -8.59 -9.71
CA GLU A 63 20.27 -7.66 -9.98
C GLU A 63 21.64 -8.19 -9.50
N VAL A 64 21.67 -9.17 -8.59
CA VAL A 64 22.89 -9.89 -8.16
C VAL A 64 23.16 -11.05 -9.13
N GLY A 65 23.21 -10.73 -10.42
CA GLY A 65 23.79 -11.58 -11.46
C GLY A 65 25.27 -11.81 -11.16
N VAL A 66 25.55 -12.93 -10.52
CA VAL A 66 26.87 -13.48 -10.18
C VAL A 66 27.85 -13.27 -11.34
N LYS A 67 28.84 -12.38 -11.17
CA LYS A 67 30.05 -12.41 -11.99
C LYS A 67 30.89 -13.61 -11.52
N THR A 68 30.60 -14.79 -12.06
CA THR A 68 31.55 -15.91 -12.00
C THR A 68 32.72 -15.54 -12.88
N TYR A 69 33.82 -15.09 -12.29
CA TYR A 69 35.11 -15.08 -12.97
C TYR A 69 35.54 -16.54 -13.14
N GLY A 70 35.41 -17.04 -14.37
CA GLY A 70 35.86 -18.37 -14.76
C GLY A 70 37.38 -18.49 -14.66
N ASN A 71 37.82 -19.68 -14.26
CA ASN A 71 39.22 -20.12 -14.11
C ASN A 71 40.14 -19.77 -15.28
#